data_AF-A0A353M0K6-F1
#
_entry.id   AF-A0A353M0K6-F1
#
_cell.length_a   1.000
_cell.length_b   1.000
_cell.length_c   1.000
_cell.angle_alpha   90.00
_cell.angle_beta   90.00
_cell.angle_gamma   90.00
#
_symmetry.space_group_name_H-M   'P 1'
#
loop_
_entity.id
_entity.type
_entity.pdbx_description
1 polymer ?
#
loop_
_entity_poly.entity_id
_entity_poly.type
_entity_poly.pdbx_seq_one_letter_code
_entity_poly.pdbx_strand_id
1 'polypeptide(L)'
;MPWKILTLLAVGLALLWETRPAYSLAYLSVLLFFVLQGRQKKYAEKIVVERFSKELFLFPGDQRAVNLHVMNPTLWPFAWISVLDRIPRNLITGHYPQRPVFSLPPRASQDVSFQLTAHDRGVYRLGPLDVCVGDFFGIHTQRYEVKEGQTVVV
;
A
#
# COMPACT_ATOMS: atom_id res chain seq x y z
N MET A 1 0.26 22.12 5.04
CA MET A 1 -0.80 21.40 5.77
C MET A 1 -1.14 22.20 7.05
N PRO A 2 -2.15 23.10 6.99
CA PRO A 2 -2.44 24.08 8.04
C PRO A 2 -2.81 23.44 9.39
N TRP A 3 -3.36 22.22 9.36
CA TRP A 3 -3.72 21.47 10.56
C TRP A 3 -2.53 21.10 11.48
N LYS A 4 -1.31 20.91 10.94
CA LYS A 4 -0.12 20.68 11.77
C LYS A 4 0.29 21.92 12.57
N ILE A 5 0.00 23.10 12.03
CA ILE A 5 0.25 24.37 12.69
C ILE A 5 -0.81 24.59 13.78
N LEU A 6 -2.08 24.24 13.51
CA LEU A 6 -3.14 24.27 14.50
C LEU A 6 -2.88 23.31 15.68
N THR A 7 -2.38 22.10 15.44
CA THR A 7 -2.02 21.18 16.52
C THR A 7 -0.84 21.70 17.34
N LEU A 8 0.18 22.29 16.69
CA LEU A 8 1.30 22.94 17.38
C LEU A 8 0.85 24.16 18.19
N LEU A 9 -0.06 24.97 17.66
CA LEU A 9 -0.59 26.16 18.31
C LEU A 9 -1.49 25.79 19.48
N ALA A 10 -2.31 24.74 19.34
CA ALA A 10 -3.09 24.17 20.44
C ALA A 10 -2.19 23.59 21.56
N VAL A 11 -1.11 22.90 21.20
CA VAL A 11 -0.09 22.42 22.15
C VAL A 11 0.60 23.59 22.86
N GLY A 12 0.98 24.64 22.12
CA GLY A 12 1.54 25.88 22.68
C GLY A 12 0.59 26.59 23.64
N LEU A 13 -0.70 26.66 23.29
CA LEU A 13 -1.75 27.24 24.14
C LEU A 13 -2.02 26.40 25.39
N ALA A 14 -1.96 25.07 25.28
CA ALA A 14 -2.11 24.16 26.40
C ALA A 14 -0.94 24.25 27.39
N LEU A 15 0.30 24.44 26.90
CA LEU A 15 1.49 24.65 27.73
C LEU A 15 1.41 25.94 28.56
N LEU A 16 0.72 26.97 28.06
CA LEU A 16 0.50 28.25 28.76
C LEU A 16 -0.51 28.12 29.91
N TRP A 17 -1.35 27.09 29.94
CA TRP A 17 -2.46 27.00 30.89
C TRP A 17 -2.10 26.34 32.23
N GLU A 18 -0.86 25.84 32.41
CA GLU A 18 -0.25 25.27 33.64
C GLU A 18 -1.12 24.27 34.45
N THR A 19 -2.19 23.75 33.87
CA THR A 19 -3.04 22.73 34.50
C THR A 19 -2.53 21.35 34.11
N ARG A 20 -2.44 20.44 35.09
CA ARG A 20 -2.08 19.02 34.87
C ARG A 20 -2.79 18.36 33.66
N PRO A 21 -4.10 18.55 33.41
CA PRO A 21 -4.77 18.00 32.23
C PRO A 21 -4.36 18.65 30.90
N ALA A 22 -3.94 19.92 30.89
CA ALA A 22 -3.52 20.58 29.64
C ALA A 22 -2.23 19.94 29.10
N TYR A 23 -1.28 19.61 29.99
CA TYR A 23 -0.06 18.89 29.60
C TYR A 23 -0.35 17.49 29.05
N SER A 24 -1.23 16.72 29.71
CA SER A 24 -1.56 15.38 29.22
C SER A 24 -2.21 15.44 27.83
N LEU A 25 -3.13 16.38 27.59
CA LEU A 25 -3.77 16.57 26.31
C LEU A 25 -2.78 17.01 25.22
N ALA A 26 -1.84 17.90 25.55
CA ALA A 26 -0.78 18.34 24.66
C ALA A 26 0.15 17.19 24.24
N TYR A 27 0.65 16.40 25.20
CA TYR A 27 1.48 15.23 24.91
C TYR A 27 0.73 14.18 24.08
N LEU A 28 -0.54 13.95 24.39
CA LEU A 28 -1.38 13.00 23.67
C LEU A 28 -1.60 13.45 22.21
N SER A 29 -1.83 14.75 21.98
CA SER A 29 -1.93 15.34 20.64
C SER A 29 -0.63 15.15 19.85
N VAL A 30 0.52 15.50 20.43
CA VAL A 30 1.82 15.31 19.75
C VAL A 30 2.07 13.84 19.43
N LEU A 31 1.78 12.94 20.37
CA LEU A 31 1.92 11.50 20.18
C LEU A 31 1.02 11.00 19.03
N LEU A 32 -0.26 11.34 19.06
CA LEU A 32 -1.23 10.88 18.06
C LEU A 32 -0.90 11.43 16.66
N PHE A 33 -0.62 12.72 16.54
CA PHE A 33 -0.50 13.38 15.24
C PHE A 33 0.91 13.33 14.65
N PHE A 34 1.97 13.33 15.46
CA PHE A 34 3.32 13.31 14.91
C PHE A 34 3.95 11.93 15.00
N VAL A 35 3.86 11.27 16.15
CA VAL A 35 4.53 9.98 16.36
C VAL A 35 3.84 8.86 15.58
N LEU A 36 2.51 8.72 15.67
CA LEU A 36 1.81 7.65 14.94
C LEU A 36 1.93 7.82 13.42
N GLN A 37 1.74 9.03 12.89
CA GLN A 37 1.83 9.29 11.45
C GLN A 37 3.25 9.02 10.93
N GLY A 38 4.27 9.48 11.64
CA GLY A 38 5.66 9.25 11.26
C GLY A 38 6.02 7.76 11.28
N ARG A 39 5.53 7.01 12.28
CA ARG A 39 5.73 5.56 12.36
C ARG A 39 4.97 4.82 11.27
N GLN A 40 3.72 5.19 11.00
CA GLN A 40 2.91 4.59 9.92
C GLN A 40 3.60 4.72 8.57
N LYS A 41 4.16 5.90 8.25
CA LYS A 41 4.91 6.10 7.00
C LYS A 41 6.13 5.16 6.92
N LYS A 42 6.94 5.11 7.98
CA LYS A 42 8.13 4.25 8.05
C LYS A 42 7.79 2.76 7.96
N TYR A 43 6.63 2.34 8.48
CA TYR A 43 6.20 0.95 8.40
C TYR A 43 5.57 0.60 7.06
N ALA A 44 4.89 1.54 6.40
CA ALA A 44 4.33 1.34 5.06
C ALA A 44 5.44 1.02 4.04
N GLU A 45 6.59 1.69 4.13
CA GLU A 45 7.76 1.44 3.26
C GLU A 45 8.40 0.05 3.48
N LYS A 46 8.06 -0.66 4.56
CA LYS A 46 8.61 -1.99 4.88
C LYS A 46 7.73 -3.15 4.40
N ILE A 47 6.57 -2.88 3.83
CA ILE A 47 5.69 -3.92 3.30
C ILE A 47 6.37 -4.51 2.06
N VAL A 48 6.47 -5.83 2.04
CA VAL A 48 7.11 -6.59 0.98
C VAL A 48 6.02 -7.12 0.05
N VAL A 49 6.18 -6.89 -1.25
CA VAL A 49 5.27 -7.39 -2.28
C VAL A 49 6.09 -8.11 -3.32
N GLU A 50 5.89 -9.42 -3.44
CA GLU A 50 6.64 -10.29 -4.34
C GLU A 50 5.69 -10.99 -5.32
N ARG A 51 6.18 -11.27 -6.54
CA ARG A 51 5.47 -12.12 -7.50
C ARG A 51 6.04 -13.53 -7.44
N PHE A 52 5.19 -14.54 -7.49
CA PHE A 52 5.62 -15.95 -7.45
C PHE A 52 6.49 -16.37 -8.64
N SER A 53 6.50 -15.64 -9.75
CA SER A 53 7.26 -16.00 -10.94
C SER A 53 7.87 -14.75 -11.60
N LYS A 54 9.14 -14.84 -12.01
CA LYS A 54 9.85 -13.77 -12.71
C LYS A 54 9.61 -13.78 -14.22
N GLU A 55 9.35 -14.97 -14.77
CA GLU A 55 9.10 -15.20 -16.18
C GLU A 55 7.81 -15.98 -16.33
N LEU A 56 6.97 -15.56 -17.28
CA LEU A 56 5.72 -16.19 -17.61
C LEU A 56 5.67 -16.44 -19.11
N PHE A 57 5.48 -17.69 -19.51
CA PHE A 57 5.26 -18.04 -20.91
C PHE A 57 3.77 -18.33 -21.11
N LEU A 58 3.19 -17.69 -22.11
CA LEU A 58 1.78 -17.81 -22.50
C LEU A 58 1.71 -18.02 -24.01
N PHE A 59 0.67 -18.69 -24.50
CA PHE A 59 0.35 -18.64 -25.92
C PHE A 59 -0.75 -17.61 -26.21
N PRO A 60 -0.85 -17.08 -27.44
CA PRO A 60 -2.00 -16.27 -27.84
C PRO A 60 -3.33 -16.97 -27.58
N GLY A 61 -4.20 -16.34 -26.79
CA GLY A 61 -5.48 -16.88 -26.33
C GLY A 61 -5.42 -17.55 -24.94
N ASP A 62 -4.24 -17.82 -24.39
CA ASP A 62 -4.12 -18.42 -23.07
C ASP A 62 -4.48 -17.45 -21.96
N GLN A 63 -5.12 -18.00 -20.93
CA GLN A 63 -5.40 -17.31 -19.68
C GLN A 63 -4.57 -17.92 -18.56
N ARG A 64 -3.91 -17.09 -17.75
CA ARG A 64 -3.10 -17.56 -16.62
C ARG A 64 -3.24 -16.66 -15.42
N ALA A 65 -3.39 -17.28 -14.26
CA ALA A 65 -3.45 -16.58 -12.99
C ALA A 65 -2.04 -16.16 -12.57
N VAL A 66 -1.87 -14.86 -12.27
CA VAL A 66 -0.68 -14.33 -11.61
C VAL A 66 -1.02 -14.10 -10.15
N ASN A 67 -0.18 -14.66 -9.27
CA ASN A 67 -0.31 -14.53 -7.83
C ASN A 67 0.75 -13.54 -7.32
N LEU A 68 0.29 -12.58 -6.52
CA LEU A 68 1.09 -11.65 -5.75
C LEU A 68 1.06 -12.06 -4.28
N HIS A 69 2.23 -12.17 -3.67
CA HIS A 69 2.38 -12.37 -2.24
C HIS A 69 2.62 -11.02 -1.57
N VAL A 70 1.69 -10.58 -0.74
CA VAL A 70 1.79 -9.33 0.01
C VAL A 70 2.06 -9.67 1.47
N MET A 71 3.20 -9.24 2.01
CA MET A 71 3.61 -9.52 3.37
C MET A 71 3.82 -8.24 4.18
N ASN A 72 3.24 -8.19 5.37
CA ASN A 72 3.50 -7.16 6.37
C ASN A 72 4.47 -7.71 7.42
N PRO A 73 5.80 -7.47 7.31
CA PRO A 73 6.75 -7.92 8.32
C PRO A 73 6.67 -7.11 9.63
N THR A 74 5.91 -6.00 9.63
CA THR A 74 5.88 -5.07 10.76
C THR A 74 4.82 -5.48 11.79
N LEU A 75 4.97 -4.93 13.00
CA LEU A 75 3.97 -5.06 14.07
C LEU A 75 2.79 -4.09 13.91
N TRP A 76 2.79 -3.26 12.87
CA TRP A 76 1.76 -2.26 12.65
C TRP A 76 0.60 -2.87 11.86
N PRO A 77 -0.64 -2.86 12.36
CA PRO A 77 -1.80 -3.30 11.60
C PRO A 77 -2.14 -2.26 10.53
N PHE A 78 -2.39 -2.70 9.30
CA PHE A 78 -2.90 -1.84 8.24
C PHE A 78 -4.37 -2.14 8.01
N ALA A 79 -5.21 -1.11 8.19
CA ALA A 79 -6.66 -1.20 8.06
C ALA A 79 -7.06 -1.61 6.65
N TRP A 80 -6.39 -1.03 5.65
CA TRP A 80 -6.55 -1.43 4.26
C TRP A 80 -5.24 -1.24 3.50
N ILE A 81 -4.99 -2.18 2.60
CA ILE A 81 -3.94 -2.17 1.60
C ILE A 81 -4.59 -2.41 0.25
N SER A 82 -4.12 -1.68 -0.74
CA SER A 82 -4.48 -1.88 -2.13
C SER A 82 -3.22 -1.99 -2.97
N VAL A 83 -3.11 -3.07 -3.74
CA VAL A 83 -1.98 -3.33 -4.63
C VAL A 83 -2.50 -3.31 -6.06
N LEU A 84 -1.91 -2.46 -6.89
CA LEU A 84 -2.25 -2.36 -8.30
C LEU A 84 -1.02 -2.68 -9.14
N ASP A 85 -1.16 -3.65 -10.04
CA ASP A 85 -0.13 -3.95 -11.01
C ASP A 85 -0.39 -3.18 -12.32
N ARG A 86 0.65 -2.57 -12.90
CA ARG A 86 0.53 -1.94 -14.22
C ARG A 86 0.70 -3.00 -15.29
N ILE A 87 -0.43 -3.42 -15.87
CA ILE A 87 -0.50 -4.45 -16.90
C ILE A 87 -0.63 -3.75 -18.27
N PRO A 88 0.19 -4.13 -19.27
CA PRO A 88 0.04 -3.60 -20.62
C PRO A 88 -1.28 -4.07 -21.24
N ARG A 89 -1.90 -3.22 -22.07
CA ARG A 89 -3.23 -3.49 -22.67
C ARG A 89 -3.32 -4.81 -23.44
N ASN A 90 -2.21 -5.27 -24.01
CA ASN A 90 -2.14 -6.50 -24.80
C ASN A 90 -2.24 -7.78 -23.95
N LEU A 91 -2.17 -7.65 -22.62
CA LEU A 91 -2.32 -8.74 -21.64
C LEU A 91 -3.65 -8.67 -20.85
N ILE A 92 -4.57 -7.80 -21.26
CA ILE A 92 -5.87 -7.58 -20.61
C ILE A 92 -6.98 -8.01 -21.57
N THR A 93 -7.87 -8.91 -21.13
CA THR A 93 -9.07 -9.30 -21.89
C THR A 93 -10.29 -9.24 -20.98
N GLY A 94 -11.30 -8.49 -21.40
CA GLY A 94 -12.56 -8.35 -20.66
C GLY A 94 -12.48 -7.32 -19.53
N HIS A 95 -12.65 -7.77 -18.28
CA HIS A 95 -12.70 -6.88 -17.12
C HIS A 95 -11.30 -6.40 -16.75
N TYR A 96 -11.17 -5.09 -16.49
CA TYR A 96 -9.93 -4.52 -15.96
C TYR A 96 -9.52 -5.26 -14.68
N PRO A 97 -8.23 -5.57 -14.46
CA PRO A 97 -7.77 -6.21 -13.23
C PRO A 97 -8.34 -5.47 -12.03
N GLN A 98 -9.11 -6.19 -11.21
CA GLN A 98 -9.76 -5.59 -10.06
C GLN A 98 -8.69 -5.08 -9.10
N ARG A 99 -8.87 -3.85 -8.59
CA ARG A 99 -7.99 -3.27 -7.60
C ARG A 99 -8.36 -3.88 -6.24
N PRO A 100 -7.65 -4.93 -5.78
CA PRO A 100 -8.00 -5.60 -4.55
C PRO A 100 -7.74 -4.65 -3.38
N VAL A 101 -8.63 -4.70 -2.40
CA VAL A 101 -8.51 -3.94 -1.15
C VAL A 101 -8.76 -4.93 -0.02
N PHE A 102 -7.80 -5.06 0.88
CA PHE A 102 -7.88 -5.99 2.01
C PHE A 102 -7.15 -5.42 3.22
N SER A 103 -7.55 -5.85 4.42
CA SER A 103 -6.84 -5.54 5.66
C SER A 103 -5.66 -6.48 5.85
N LEU A 104 -4.52 -5.97 6.32
CA LEU A 104 -3.34 -6.79 6.59
C LEU A 104 -2.89 -6.64 8.04
N PRO A 105 -3.15 -7.66 8.89
CA PRO A 105 -2.73 -7.65 10.28
C PRO A 105 -1.20 -7.59 10.45
N PRO A 106 -0.72 -7.36 11.68
CA PRO A 106 0.70 -7.44 12.01
C PRO A 106 1.26 -8.82 11.68
N ARG A 107 2.44 -8.89 11.02
CA ARG A 107 3.12 -10.14 10.67
C ARG A 107 2.31 -11.11 9.81
N ALA A 108 1.27 -10.62 9.14
CA ALA A 108 0.44 -11.41 8.26
C ALA A 108 0.88 -11.28 6.80
N SER A 109 0.54 -12.29 6.00
CA SER A 109 0.65 -12.27 4.55
C SER A 109 -0.71 -12.58 3.91
N GLN A 110 -0.89 -12.09 2.69
CA GLN A 110 -2.10 -12.28 1.90
C GLN A 110 -1.70 -12.50 0.45
N ASP A 111 -2.25 -13.56 -0.14
CA ASP A 111 -2.12 -13.82 -1.57
C ASP A 111 -3.25 -13.14 -2.34
N VAL A 112 -2.88 -12.50 -3.44
CA VAL A 112 -3.79 -11.82 -4.35
C VAL A 112 -3.56 -12.38 -5.74
N SER A 113 -4.62 -12.94 -6.33
CA SER A 113 -4.57 -13.50 -7.68
C SER A 113 -5.38 -12.66 -8.67
N PHE A 114 -4.86 -12.51 -9.89
CA PHE A 114 -5.58 -11.92 -11.00
C PHE A 114 -5.28 -12.67 -12.30
N GLN A 115 -6.20 -12.62 -13.25
CA GLN A 115 -6.05 -13.31 -14.53
C GLN A 115 -5.39 -12.40 -15.56
N LEU A 116 -4.38 -12.94 -16.24
CA LEU A 116 -3.82 -12.39 -17.45
C LEU A 116 -4.34 -13.15 -18.66
N THR A 117 -4.49 -12.46 -19.78
CA THR A 117 -4.86 -13.10 -21.05
C THR A 117 -3.99 -12.54 -22.15
N ALA A 118 -3.25 -13.41 -22.83
CA ALA A 118 -2.32 -13.01 -23.86
C ALA A 118 -3.02 -12.92 -25.22
N HIS A 119 -2.96 -11.76 -25.89
CA HIS A 119 -3.55 -11.59 -27.22
C HIS A 119 -2.52 -11.66 -28.35
N ASP A 120 -1.60 -10.70 -28.35
CA ASP A 120 -0.59 -10.56 -29.38
C ASP A 120 0.72 -11.20 -28.92
N ARG A 121 1.44 -11.81 -29.86
CA ARG A 121 2.79 -12.33 -29.59
C ARG A 121 3.74 -11.19 -29.27
N GLY A 122 4.64 -11.41 -28.33
CA GLY A 122 5.60 -10.40 -27.93
C GLY A 122 6.15 -10.59 -26.53
N VAL A 123 7.14 -9.75 -26.20
CA VAL A 123 7.73 -9.69 -24.87
C VAL A 123 7.16 -8.47 -24.17
N TYR A 124 6.43 -8.72 -23.09
CA TYR A 124 5.77 -7.71 -22.27
C TYR A 124 6.39 -7.68 -20.88
N ARG A 125 6.46 -6.49 -20.29
CA ARG A 125 6.91 -6.30 -18.91
C ARG A 125 5.73 -5.87 -18.05
N LEU A 126 5.46 -6.64 -17.00
CA LEU A 126 4.51 -6.30 -15.95
C LEU A 126 5.19 -5.39 -14.93
N GLY A 127 4.42 -4.44 -14.41
CA GLY A 127 4.84 -3.49 -13.39
C GLY A 127 5.06 -2.08 -13.93
N PRO A 128 5.44 -1.14 -13.07
CA PRO A 128 5.66 -1.26 -11.62
C PRO A 128 4.39 -1.58 -10.80
N LEU A 129 4.57 -2.07 -9.56
CA LEU A 129 3.48 -2.27 -8.61
C LEU A 129 3.23 -0.99 -7.81
N ASP A 130 2.02 -0.45 -7.89
CA ASP A 130 1.56 0.67 -7.09
C ASP A 130 0.89 0.15 -5.82
N VAL A 131 1.53 0.35 -4.66
CA VAL A 131 0.98 -0.05 -3.37
C VAL A 131 0.43 1.17 -2.64
N CYS A 132 -0.81 1.08 -2.19
CA CYS A 132 -1.49 2.08 -1.40
C CYS A 132 -1.88 1.49 -0.06
N VAL A 133 -1.62 2.21 1.02
CA VAL A 133 -1.89 1.76 2.39
C VAL A 133 -2.52 2.90 3.14
N GLY A 134 -3.53 2.62 3.94
CA GLY A 134 -4.17 3.66 4.74
C GLY A 134 -4.69 3.21 6.09
N ASP A 135 -5.18 4.19 6.82
CA ASP A 135 -5.89 4.01 8.08
C ASP A 135 -7.39 3.76 7.84
N PHE A 136 -8.10 3.37 8.89
CA PHE A 136 -9.55 3.09 8.84
C PHE A 136 -10.37 4.28 8.33
N PHE A 137 -9.92 5.51 8.59
CA PHE A 137 -10.64 6.73 8.23
C PHE A 137 -10.19 7.35 6.90
N GLY A 138 -9.18 6.80 6.24
CA GLY A 138 -8.60 7.35 5.01
C GLY A 138 -7.89 8.69 5.19
N ILE A 139 -7.63 9.12 6.42
CA ILE A 139 -6.98 10.41 6.74
C ILE A 139 -5.52 10.37 6.28
N HIS A 140 -4.87 9.22 6.48
CA HIS A 140 -3.50 8.99 6.07
C HIS A 140 -3.41 7.86 5.06
N THR A 141 -3.26 8.23 3.80
CA THR A 141 -2.93 7.28 2.73
C THR A 141 -1.48 7.48 2.33
N GLN A 142 -0.69 6.41 2.37
CA GLN A 142 0.63 6.37 1.77
C GLN A 142 0.60 5.56 0.48
N ARG A 143 1.25 6.10 -0.55
CA ARG A 143 1.44 5.43 -1.82
C ARG A 143 2.92 5.33 -2.10
N TYR A 144 3.36 4.16 -2.50
CA TYR A 144 4.72 3.93 -2.96
C TYR A 144 4.71 2.95 -4.12
N GLU A 145 5.76 3.03 -4.94
CA GLU A 145 5.92 2.22 -6.14
C GLU A 145 7.02 1.19 -5.89
N VAL A 146 6.71 -0.09 -6.08
CA VAL A 146 7.66 -1.19 -5.99
C VAL A 146 8.10 -1.55 -7.41
N LYS A 147 9.40 -1.39 -7.68
CA LYS A 147 10.01 -1.63 -9.01
C LYS A 147 10.18 -3.11 -9.38
N GLU A 148 9.49 -4.00 -8.67
CA GLU A 148 9.45 -5.42 -9.00
C GLU A 148 8.76 -5.56 -10.36
N GLY A 149 9.47 -6.14 -11.34
CA GLY A 149 8.96 -6.36 -12.69
C GLY A 149 8.96 -7.85 -13.02
N GLN A 150 7.97 -8.29 -13.80
CA GLN A 150 7.89 -9.66 -14.31
C GLN A 150 7.83 -9.61 -15.83
N THR A 151 8.59 -10.48 -16.50
CA THR A 151 8.59 -10.57 -17.95
C THR A 151 7.60 -11.64 -18.39
N VAL A 152 6.72 -11.28 -19.33
CA VAL A 152 5.74 -12.18 -19.94
C VAL A 152 6.10 -12.33 -21.40
N VAL A 153 6.29 -13.57 -21.84
CA VAL A 153 6.60 -13.93 -23.22
C VAL A 153 5.38 -14.64 -23.79
N VAL A 154 4.85 -14.10 -24.89
CA VAL A 154 3.69 -14.60 -25.64
C VAL A 154 4.11 -15.12 -27.01
#